data_AF-V5IBE4-F1
#
_entry.id   AF-V5IBE4-F1
#
_cell.length_a   1.000
_cell.length_b   1.000
_cell.length_c   1.000
_cell.angle_alpha   90.00
_cell.angle_beta   90.00
_cell.angle_gamma   90.00
#
_symmetry.space_group_name_H-M   'P 1'
#
loop_
_entity.id
_entity.type
_entity.pdbx_description
1 polymer ?
#
loop_
_entity_poly.entity_id
_entity_poly.type
_entity_poly.pdbx_seq_one_letter_code
_entity_poly.pdbx_strand_id
1 'polypeptide(L)'
;MAANFVSASKAIVLLALCFVVMCKTVAAGPQHTCAYPQACTDSGHSDSGHQVTSTAQYNPETGKCETIPSETGPHSCQKFATLADCEKNCANAKQ
;
A
#
# COMPACT_ATOMS: atom_id res chain seq x y z
N MET A 1 -53.85 17.65 17.62
CA MET A 1 -52.63 18.34 17.16
C MET A 1 -51.56 17.28 16.92
N ALA A 2 -51.60 16.62 15.77
CA ALA A 2 -50.74 15.49 15.44
C ALA A 2 -50.31 15.66 13.98
N ALA A 3 -49.16 16.30 13.76
CA ALA A 3 -48.56 16.39 12.42
C ALA A 3 -47.07 16.74 12.39
N ASN A 4 -46.47 17.21 13.49
CA ASN A 4 -45.13 17.83 13.39
C ASN A 4 -43.96 16.98 13.92
N PHE A 5 -44.23 15.82 14.55
CA PHE A 5 -43.17 15.05 15.21
C PHE A 5 -42.50 13.96 14.35
N VAL A 6 -43.05 13.65 13.16
CA VAL A 6 -42.53 12.56 12.31
C VAL A 6 -41.50 13.07 11.28
N SER A 7 -41.47 14.38 11.02
CA SER A 7 -40.63 14.96 9.95
C SER A 7 -39.23 15.33 10.42
N ALA A 8 -39.06 15.77 11.67
CA ALA A 8 -37.77 16.23 12.19
C ALA A 8 -36.80 15.08 12.54
N SER A 9 -37.35 13.95 13.00
CA SER A 9 -36.58 12.76 13.39
C SER A 9 -35.89 12.09 12.20
N LYS A 10 -36.51 12.10 11.02
CA LYS A 10 -35.89 11.56 9.79
C LYS A 10 -34.70 12.39 9.31
N ALA A 11 -34.74 13.71 9.46
CA ALA A 11 -33.65 14.59 9.06
C ALA A 11 -32.40 14.40 9.93
N ILE A 12 -32.58 14.19 11.24
CA ILE A 12 -31.48 13.96 12.19
C ILE A 12 -30.80 12.61 11.93
N VAL A 13 -31.58 11.57 11.62
CA VAL A 13 -31.03 10.24 11.27
C VAL A 13 -30.25 10.27 9.96
N LEU A 14 -30.75 11.00 8.95
CA LEU A 14 -30.03 11.19 7.68
C LEU A 14 -28.72 11.98 7.86
N LEU A 15 -28.72 13.04 8.67
CA LEU A 15 -27.50 13.80 8.97
C LEU A 15 -26.46 12.98 9.74
N ALA A 16 -26.89 12.17 10.70
CA ALA A 16 -25.99 11.27 11.44
C ALA A 16 -25.37 10.19 10.54
N LEU A 17 -26.16 9.63 9.61
CA LEU A 17 -25.65 8.66 8.62
C LEU A 17 -24.63 9.30 7.65
N CYS A 18 -24.84 10.54 7.23
CA CYS A 18 -23.87 11.26 6.39
C CYS A 18 -22.51 11.50 7.09
N PHE A 19 -22.52 11.78 8.40
CA PHE A 19 -21.28 11.98 9.15
C PHE A 19 -20.45 10.69 9.29
N VAL A 20 -21.10 9.52 9.46
CA VAL A 20 -20.40 8.23 9.59
C VAL A 20 -19.75 7.80 8.26
N VAL A 21 -20.38 8.13 7.12
CA VAL A 21 -19.84 7.83 5.77
C VAL A 21 -18.61 8.69 5.45
N MET A 22 -18.56 9.94 5.91
CA MET A 22 -17.45 10.86 5.60
C MET A 22 -16.19 10.67 6.47
N CYS A 23 -16.29 10.04 7.64
CA CYS A 23 -15.12 9.80 8.50
C CYS A 23 -14.32 8.53 8.14
N LYS A 24 -14.80 7.71 7.18
CA LYS A 24 -14.15 6.44 6.80
C LYS A 24 -13.13 6.58 5.67
N THR A 25 -13.10 7.72 4.98
CA THR A 25 -12.02 8.03 4.03
C THR A 25 -10.89 8.71 4.78
N VAL A 26 -10.16 7.95 5.60
CA VAL A 26 -8.71 8.18 5.67
C VAL A 26 -8.26 8.02 4.23
N ALA A 27 -7.95 9.14 3.59
CA ALA A 27 -7.16 9.13 2.38
C ALA A 27 -5.82 8.53 2.79
N ALA A 28 -5.72 7.20 2.77
CA ALA A 28 -4.44 6.58 2.55
C ALA A 28 -3.98 7.19 1.23
N GLY A 29 -3.01 8.10 1.30
CA GLY A 29 -2.32 8.58 0.11
C GLY A 29 -1.92 7.36 -0.73
N PRO A 30 -1.79 7.50 -2.06
CA PRO A 30 -1.56 6.37 -2.95
C PRO A 30 -0.42 5.51 -2.39
N GLN A 31 -0.77 4.39 -1.75
CA GLN A 31 0.23 3.49 -1.22
C GLN A 31 0.89 2.88 -2.44
N HIS A 32 2.16 3.20 -2.67
CA HIS A 32 2.91 2.69 -3.79
C HIS A 32 2.98 1.16 -3.67
N THR A 33 2.02 0.51 -4.30
CA THR A 33 1.83 -0.94 -4.24
C THR A 33 2.58 -1.51 -5.41
N CYS A 34 3.63 -2.26 -5.12
CA CYS A 34 4.42 -2.94 -6.13
C CYS A 34 3.61 -4.11 -6.70
N ALA A 35 3.44 -4.14 -8.02
CA ALA A 35 2.75 -5.22 -8.72
C ALA A 35 3.67 -6.42 -8.88
N TYR A 36 3.80 -7.24 -7.85
CA TYR A 36 4.61 -8.46 -7.89
C TYR A 36 3.91 -9.60 -8.66
N PRO A 37 4.66 -10.46 -9.37
CA PRO A 37 6.13 -10.47 -9.47
C PRO A 37 6.72 -9.54 -10.54
N GLN A 38 5.90 -8.88 -11.36
CA GLN A 38 6.37 -8.04 -12.47
C GLN A 38 7.28 -6.89 -12.00
N ALA A 39 6.99 -6.33 -10.83
CA ALA A 39 7.78 -5.27 -10.21
C ALA A 39 9.19 -5.72 -9.76
N CYS A 40 9.46 -7.03 -9.74
CA CYS A 40 10.79 -7.56 -9.47
C CYS A 40 11.72 -7.33 -10.67
N THR A 41 11.22 -7.43 -11.89
CA THR A 41 12.01 -7.21 -13.12
C THR A 41 11.88 -5.80 -13.67
N ASP A 42 10.75 -5.14 -13.41
CA ASP A 42 10.46 -3.76 -13.82
C ASP A 42 9.92 -2.97 -12.63
N SER A 43 10.83 -2.42 -11.82
CA SER A 43 10.55 -1.80 -10.52
C SER A 43 9.75 -0.50 -10.59
N GLY A 44 9.55 0.08 -11.78
CA GLY A 44 8.94 1.40 -11.94
C GLY A 44 9.70 2.50 -11.18
N HIS A 45 9.03 3.61 -10.89
CA HIS A 45 9.62 4.70 -10.10
C HIS A 45 9.59 4.35 -8.60
N SER A 46 10.66 4.68 -7.87
CA SER A 46 10.67 4.54 -6.41
C SER A 46 9.70 5.53 -5.77
N ASP A 47 9.01 5.11 -4.71
CA ASP A 47 8.19 6.03 -3.93
C ASP A 47 9.07 6.90 -3.04
N SER A 48 9.03 8.22 -3.27
CA SER A 48 9.77 9.21 -2.49
C SER A 48 9.04 9.67 -1.23
N GLY A 49 7.77 9.29 -1.05
CA GLY A 49 6.93 9.62 0.09
C GLY A 49 7.16 8.72 1.30
N HIS A 50 7.72 7.52 1.12
CA HIS A 50 8.13 6.66 2.24
C HIS A 50 9.56 6.11 2.10
N GLN A 51 10.30 6.21 3.20
CA GLN A 51 11.63 5.62 3.32
C GLN A 51 11.54 4.22 3.94
N VAL A 52 12.26 3.26 3.35
CA VAL A 52 12.32 1.87 3.82
C VAL A 52 13.78 1.49 4.01
N THR A 53 14.09 0.87 5.14
CA THR A 53 15.38 0.21 5.35
C THR A 53 15.32 -1.17 4.71
N SER A 54 16.19 -1.40 3.73
CA SER A 54 16.25 -2.63 2.96
C SER A 54 17.54 -3.38 3.24
N THR A 55 17.45 -4.69 3.37
CA THR A 55 18.61 -5.60 3.52
C THR A 55 18.62 -6.69 2.46
N ALA A 56 17.65 -6.70 1.55
CA ALA A 56 17.59 -7.62 0.43
C ALA A 56 17.19 -6.90 -0.86
N GLN A 57 17.64 -7.43 -1.99
CA GLN A 57 17.30 -6.95 -3.32
C GLN A 57 17.08 -8.13 -4.28
N TYR A 58 16.08 -8.02 -5.15
CA TYR A 58 15.94 -8.95 -6.27
C TYR A 58 16.88 -8.55 -7.42
N ASN A 59 17.70 -9.50 -7.86
CA ASN A 59 18.59 -9.36 -9.00
C ASN A 59 17.94 -10.04 -10.22
N PRO A 60 17.47 -9.28 -11.23
CA PRO A 60 16.82 -9.84 -12.41
C PRO A 60 17.79 -10.60 -13.34
N GLU A 61 19.09 -10.31 -13.26
CA GLU A 61 20.11 -11.02 -14.07
C GLU A 61 20.32 -12.45 -13.55
N THR A 62 20.41 -12.61 -12.22
CA THR A 62 20.57 -13.93 -11.59
C THR A 62 19.23 -14.62 -11.34
N GLY A 63 18.13 -13.87 -11.33
CA GLY A 63 16.79 -14.33 -10.99
C GLY A 63 16.63 -14.69 -9.52
N LYS A 64 17.40 -14.03 -8.62
CA LYS A 64 17.48 -14.39 -7.21
C LYS A 64 17.33 -13.19 -6.29
N CYS A 65 16.90 -13.45 -5.07
CA CYS A 65 16.99 -12.51 -3.98
C CYS A 65 18.36 -12.60 -3.32
N GLU A 66 19.02 -11.45 -3.17
CA GLU A 66 20.38 -11.33 -2.66
C GLU A 66 20.38 -10.42 -1.43
N THR A 67 21.19 -10.75 -0.43
CA THR A 67 21.39 -9.90 0.74
C THR A 67 22.28 -8.72 0.35
N ILE A 68 21.84 -7.51 0.69
CA ILE A 68 22.59 -6.27 0.47
C ILE A 68 22.97 -5.63 1.81
N PRO A 69 23.96 -4.73 1.85
CA PRO A 69 24.16 -3.86 3.01
C PRO A 69 22.87 -3.13 3.37
N SER A 70 22.67 -2.86 4.66
CA SER A 70 21.50 -2.11 5.11
C SER A 70 21.49 -0.71 4.51
N GLU A 71 20.49 -0.42 3.69
CA GLU A 71 20.31 0.88 3.03
C GLU A 71 18.96 1.46 3.40
N THR A 72 18.90 2.74 3.75
CA THR A 72 17.64 3.44 3.99
C THR A 72 17.44 4.48 2.90
N GLY A 73 16.29 4.45 2.24
CA GLY A 73 15.96 5.39 1.18
C GLY A 73 14.54 5.20 0.65
N PRO A 74 14.18 5.91 -0.42
CA PRO A 74 12.89 5.75 -1.11
C PRO A 74 12.58 4.29 -1.40
N HIS A 75 11.33 3.89 -1.20
CA HIS A 75 10.94 2.50 -1.43
C HIS A 75 11.03 2.15 -2.91
N SER A 76 11.95 1.24 -3.23
CA SER A 76 12.09 0.62 -4.54
C SER A 76 11.41 -0.75 -4.51
N CYS A 77 10.60 -1.06 -5.52
CA CYS A 77 9.92 -2.35 -5.60
C CYS A 77 10.86 -3.56 -5.72
N GLN A 78 12.15 -3.35 -6.02
CA GLN A 78 13.16 -4.41 -6.05
C GLN A 78 13.88 -4.60 -4.72
N LYS A 79 13.73 -3.67 -3.76
CA LYS A 79 14.40 -3.71 -2.46
C LYS A 79 13.40 -4.05 -1.36
N PHE A 80 13.83 -4.90 -0.45
CA PHE A 80 12.99 -5.48 0.59
C PHE A 80 13.65 -5.35 1.95
N ALA A 81 12.81 -5.20 2.98
CA ALA A 81 13.25 -5.16 4.36
C ALA A 81 13.94 -6.46 4.80
N THR A 82 13.55 -7.59 4.21
CA THR A 82 14.12 -8.91 4.51
C THR A 82 14.28 -9.77 3.25
N LEU A 83 15.19 -10.75 3.31
CA LEU A 83 15.37 -11.74 2.24
C LEU A 83 14.10 -12.58 2.02
N ALA A 84 13.41 -12.95 3.11
CA ALA A 84 12.18 -13.74 3.05
C ALA A 84 11.04 -12.98 2.33
N ASP A 85 10.93 -11.67 2.55
CA ASP A 85 9.96 -10.84 1.82
C ASP A 85 10.29 -10.78 0.33
N CYS A 86 11.58 -10.68 -0.01
CA CYS A 86 12.00 -10.75 -1.41
C CYS A 86 11.61 -12.08 -2.04
N GLU A 87 11.94 -13.21 -1.42
CA GLU A 87 11.66 -14.55 -1.96
C GLU A 87 10.15 -14.78 -2.11
N LYS A 88 9.37 -14.38 -1.11
CA LYS A 88 7.90 -14.49 -1.15
C LYS A 88 7.29 -13.76 -2.35
N ASN A 89 7.82 -12.59 -2.72
CA ASN A 89 7.28 -11.76 -3.78
C ASN A 89 7.90 -12.04 -5.16
N CYS A 90 9.18 -12.44 -5.21
CA CYS A 90 9.96 -12.48 -6.44
C CYS A 90 10.53 -13.86 -6.84
N ALA A 91 10.43 -14.90 -6.00
CA ALA A 91 11.00 -16.22 -6.34
C ALA A 91 10.43 -16.83 -7.63
N ASN A 92 9.22 -16.41 -8.05
CA ASN A 92 8.55 -16.87 -9.28
C ASN A 92 8.58 -15.85 -10.42
N ALA A 93 9.35 -14.76 -10.32
CA ALA A 93 9.35 -13.68 -11.31
C ALA A 93 9.97 -14.05 -12.68
N LYS A 94 10.41 -15.30 -12.86
CA LYS A 94 11.05 -15.81 -14.08
C LYS A 94 10.15 -16.71 -14.95
N GLN A 95 8.84 -16.75 -14.71
CA GLN A 95 7.89 -17.56 -15.50
C GLN A 95 7.43 -16.85 -16.77
#